data_AF-V4XRD2-F1
#
_entry.id   AF-V4XRD2-F1
#
_cell.length_a   1.000
_cell.length_b   1.000
_cell.length_c   1.000
_cell.angle_alpha   90.00
_cell.angle_beta   90.00
_cell.angle_gamma   90.00
#
_symmetry.space_group_name_H-M   'P 1'
#
loop_
_entity.id
_entity.type
_entity.pdbx_description
1 polymer ?
#
loop_
_entity_poly.entity_id
_entity_poly.type
_entity_poly.pdbx_seq_one_letter_code
_entity_poly.pdbx_strand_id
1 'polypeptide(L)'
;MLAATLSVTPGKSSLELTLEIANEGTEQVEITFSSSRKADFVALDDGDEVWRWSEGRMFTQALDDATLRPGESMSFEAVWEDPDPGEYQVRGTLVAINHDESAEMTVSI
;
A
#
# COMPACT_ATOMS: atom_id res chain seq x y z
N MET A 1 -12.40 0.32 13.40
CA MET A 1 -11.92 -0.83 12.62
C MET A 1 -11.35 -0.24 11.36
N LEU A 2 -10.12 -0.60 11.00
CA LEU A 2 -9.56 -0.19 9.71
C LEU A 2 -9.88 -1.26 8.68
N ALA A 3 -10.03 -0.83 7.42
CA ALA A 3 -10.17 -1.69 6.28
C ALA A 3 -9.19 -1.23 5.20
N ALA A 4 -8.44 -2.18 4.64
CA ALA A 4 -7.56 -1.94 3.50
C ALA A 4 -8.25 -2.35 2.19
N THR A 5 -8.15 -1.49 1.18
CA THR A 5 -8.54 -1.82 -0.19
C THR A 5 -7.38 -1.50 -1.13
N LEU A 6 -7.05 -2.44 -2.02
CA LEU A 6 -6.06 -2.22 -3.07
C LEU A 6 -6.77 -2.09 -4.42
N SER A 7 -6.37 -1.09 -5.20
CA SER A 7 -6.76 -0.93 -6.60
C SER A 7 -5.52 -0.87 -7.49
N VAL A 8 -5.63 -1.49 -8.67
CA VAL A 8 -4.57 -1.51 -9.68
C VAL A 8 -5.13 -1.01 -11.00
N THR A 9 -4.57 0.07 -11.53
CA THR A 9 -4.99 0.70 -12.79
C THR A 9 -3.87 0.58 -13.83
N PRO A 10 -4.11 -0.10 -14.97
CA PRO A 10 -3.14 -0.15 -16.05
C PRO A 10 -2.95 1.21 -16.74
N GLY A 11 -1.71 1.67 -16.81
CA GLY A 11 -1.24 2.78 -17.64
C GLY A 11 -0.76 2.31 -19.01
N LYS A 12 -0.03 3.17 -19.74
CA LYS A 12 0.51 2.82 -21.07
C LYS A 12 1.65 1.78 -21.00
N SER A 13 2.50 1.92 -20.00
CA SER A 13 3.71 1.12 -19.75
C SER A 13 3.97 1.03 -18.24
N SER A 14 2.90 1.03 -17.46
CA SER A 14 2.99 1.08 -15.99
C SER A 14 1.72 0.54 -15.36
N LEU A 15 1.81 0.13 -14.10
CA LEU A 15 0.67 -0.09 -13.23
C LEU A 15 0.65 0.98 -12.14
N GLU A 16 -0.48 1.67 -12.00
CA GLU A 16 -0.75 2.58 -10.89
C GLU A 16 -1.44 1.79 -9.78
N LEU A 17 -0.82 1.77 -8.60
CA LEU A 17 -1.28 1.03 -7.43
C LEU A 17 -1.77 2.02 -6.37
N THR A 18 -2.95 1.79 -5.81
CA THR A 18 -3.50 2.62 -4.74
C THR A 18 -3.96 1.74 -3.59
N LEU A 19 -3.34 1.91 -2.42
CA LEU A 19 -3.79 1.33 -1.16
C LEU A 19 -4.60 2.38 -0.41
N GLU A 20 -5.89 2.13 -0.20
CA GLU A 20 -6.75 2.93 0.67
C GLU A 20 -6.90 2.24 2.03
N ILE A 21 -6.69 2.99 3.10
CA ILE A 21 -6.98 2.59 4.48
C ILE A 21 -8.13 3.44 5.00
N ALA A 22 -9.29 2.82 5.24
CA ALA A 22 -10.50 3.50 5.70
C ALA A 22 -10.84 3.12 7.14
N ASN A 23 -11.26 4.09 7.95
CA ASN A 23 -11.85 3.82 9.25
C ASN A 23 -13.36 3.59 9.13
N GLU A 24 -13.77 2.33 9.07
CA GLU A 24 -15.17 1.89 9.01
C GLU A 24 -15.79 1.72 10.41
N GLY A 25 -15.05 2.03 11.46
CA GLY A 25 -15.54 2.00 12.84
C GLY A 25 -16.35 3.22 13.23
N THR A 26 -16.83 3.22 14.47
CA THR A 26 -17.57 4.33 15.08
C THR A 26 -16.71 5.24 15.96
N GLU A 27 -15.44 4.89 16.17
CA GLU A 27 -14.47 5.64 16.98
C GLU A 27 -13.30 6.09 16.12
N GLN A 28 -12.61 7.16 16.51
CA GLN A 28 -11.37 7.57 15.84
C GLN A 28 -10.27 6.53 16.04
N VAL A 29 -9.40 6.39 15.05
CA VAL A 29 -8.24 5.51 15.09
C VAL A 29 -6.98 6.34 14.92
N GLU A 30 -6.02 6.16 15.83
CA GLU A 30 -4.68 6.72 15.75
C GLU A 30 -3.74 5.72 15.08
N ILE A 31 -2.96 6.17 14.10
CA ILE A 31 -2.00 5.37 13.35
C ILE A 31 -0.62 6.01 13.55
N THR A 32 0.33 5.24 14.06
CA THR A 32 1.69 5.70 14.33
C THR A 32 2.67 5.09 13.35
N PHE A 33 3.47 5.92 12.71
CA PHE A 33 4.52 5.54 11.75
C PHE A 33 5.90 5.73 12.38
N SER A 34 6.84 4.82 12.10
CA SER A 34 8.24 4.92 12.56
C SER A 34 9.14 5.71 11.61
N SER A 35 8.65 6.01 10.39
CA SER A 35 9.43 6.66 9.34
C SER A 35 8.50 7.31 8.31
N SER A 36 9.08 8.01 7.34
CA SER A 36 8.35 8.52 6.18
C SER A 36 7.84 7.43 5.23
N ARG A 37 8.21 6.16 5.42
CA ARG A 37 7.61 5.02 4.71
C ARG A 37 6.29 4.65 5.37
N LYS A 38 5.19 5.21 4.88
CA LYS A 38 3.84 4.99 5.42
C LYS A 38 3.13 3.77 4.84
N ALA A 39 3.47 3.39 3.62
CA ALA A 39 3.03 2.15 2.98
C ALA A 39 4.18 1.53 2.19
N ASP A 40 4.04 0.25 1.82
CA ASP A 40 4.89 -0.44 0.87
C ASP A 40 4.03 -1.29 -0.07
N PHE A 41 4.55 -1.54 -1.26
CA PHE A 41 3.89 -2.35 -2.28
C PHE A 41 4.86 -3.40 -2.80
N VAL A 42 4.37 -4.61 -3.00
CA VAL A 42 5.13 -5.70 -3.61
C VAL A 42 4.31 -6.35 -4.71
N ALA A 43 4.99 -6.84 -5.75
CA ALA A 43 4.40 -7.71 -6.75
C ALA A 43 5.09 -9.07 -6.72
N LEU A 44 4.27 -10.11 -6.79
CA LEU A 44 4.68 -11.51 -6.72
C LEU A 44 4.29 -12.22 -8.02
N ASP A 45 5.21 -13.00 -8.58
CA ASP A 45 4.97 -13.96 -9.67
C ASP A 45 5.15 -15.37 -9.11
N ASP A 46 4.07 -16.17 -9.10
CA ASP A 46 4.03 -17.50 -8.45
C ASP A 46 4.57 -17.54 -6.99
N GLY A 47 4.44 -16.41 -6.27
CA GLY A 47 4.92 -16.25 -4.90
C GLY A 47 6.36 -15.73 -4.77
N ASP A 48 7.09 -15.56 -5.87
CA ASP A 48 8.40 -14.92 -5.89
C ASP A 48 8.27 -13.39 -6.07
N GLU A 49 8.94 -12.62 -5.21
CA GLU A 49 8.95 -11.15 -5.30
C GLU A 49 9.73 -10.70 -6.54
N VAL A 50 9.03 -10.11 -7.50
CA VAL A 50 9.61 -9.56 -8.74
C VAL A 50 9.77 -8.04 -8.68
N TRP A 51 9.06 -7.38 -7.77
CA TRP A 51 9.13 -5.94 -7.59
C TRP A 51 8.71 -5.50 -6.18
N ARG A 52 9.37 -4.47 -5.66
CA ARG A 52 9.03 -3.79 -4.41
C ARG A 52 9.18 -2.29 -4.54
N TRP A 53 8.13 -1.54 -4.18
CA TRP A 53 8.13 -0.09 -4.26
C TRP A 53 9.23 0.55 -3.42
N SER A 54 9.45 0.08 -2.19
CA SER A 54 10.46 0.64 -1.30
C SER A 54 11.91 0.27 -1.65
N GLU A 55 12.14 -0.62 -2.62
CA GLU A 55 13.49 -0.98 -3.03
C GLU A 55 14.23 0.23 -3.62
N GLY A 56 15.47 0.45 -3.15
CA GLY A 56 16.29 1.59 -3.58
C GLY A 56 15.84 2.97 -3.08
N ARG A 57 14.71 3.07 -2.36
CA ARG A 57 14.21 4.33 -1.80
C ARG A 57 14.78 4.58 -0.41
N MET A 58 15.10 5.84 -0.12
CA MET A 58 15.49 6.29 1.23
C MET A 58 14.30 6.92 1.94
N PHE A 59 14.15 6.59 3.23
CA PHE A 59 13.09 7.10 4.08
C PHE A 59 13.65 7.72 5.34
N THR A 60 13.20 8.92 5.68
CA THR A 60 13.60 9.61 6.90
C THR A 60 13.02 8.88 8.11
N GLN A 61 13.85 8.65 9.13
CA GLN A 61 13.43 8.07 10.39
C GLN A 61 12.89 9.19 11.29
N ALA A 62 11.58 9.22 11.48
CA ALA A 62 10.89 10.15 12.38
C ALA A 62 9.54 9.54 12.74
N LEU A 63 9.17 9.64 14.02
CA LEU A 63 7.82 9.29 14.46
C LEU A 63 6.82 10.31 13.90
N ASP A 64 5.74 9.79 13.31
CA ASP A 64 4.66 10.57 12.73
C ASP A 64 3.33 9.90 13.10
N ASP A 65 2.36 10.69 13.55
CA ASP A 65 1.04 10.20 13.93
C ASP A 65 -0.01 10.75 12.98
N ALA A 66 -0.97 9.90 12.60
CA ALA A 66 -2.15 10.28 11.86
C ALA A 66 -3.42 9.83 12.60
N THR A 67 -4.51 10.56 12.41
CA THR A 67 -5.81 10.19 12.97
C THR A 67 -6.81 10.05 11.83
N LEU A 68 -7.54 8.95 11.81
CA LEU A 68 -8.73 8.76 10.97
C LEU A 68 -9.96 8.76 11.85
N ARG A 69 -10.86 9.73 11.63
CA ARG A 69 -12.20 9.74 12.24
C ARG A 69 -13.10 8.69 11.57
N PRO A 70 -14.24 8.34 12.18
CA PRO A 70 -15.23 7.49 11.52
C PRO A 70 -15.57 7.98 10.11
N GLY A 71 -15.40 7.10 9.12
CA GLY A 71 -15.64 7.39 7.70
C GLY A 71 -14.52 8.13 6.97
N GLU A 72 -13.42 8.49 7.64
CA GLU A 72 -12.23 9.03 6.95
C GLU A 72 -11.34 7.90 6.40
N SER A 73 -10.67 8.20 5.29
CA SER A 73 -9.66 7.33 4.69
C SER A 73 -8.37 8.09 4.40
N MET A 74 -7.29 7.34 4.21
CA MET A 74 -6.04 7.80 3.63
C MET A 74 -5.63 6.87 2.50
N SER A 75 -5.01 7.42 1.46
CA SER A 75 -4.55 6.66 0.30
C SER A 75 -3.05 6.79 0.13
N PHE A 76 -2.43 5.70 -0.30
CA PHE A 76 -1.02 5.63 -0.66
C PHE A 76 -0.89 5.14 -2.09
N GLU A 77 0.03 5.73 -2.85
CA GLU A 77 0.17 5.48 -4.27
C GLU A 77 1.57 4.98 -4.61
N ALA A 78 1.64 4.06 -5.56
CA ALA A 78 2.87 3.56 -6.15
C ALA A 78 2.70 3.36 -7.64
N VAL A 79 3.80 3.46 -8.37
CA VAL A 79 3.85 3.18 -9.81
C VAL A 79 4.90 2.09 -10.04
N TRP A 80 4.48 1.02 -10.69
CA TRP A 80 5.36 -0.02 -11.21
C TRP A 80 5.54 0.22 -12.71
N GLU A 81 6.72 0.69 -13.11
CA GLU A 81 7.05 1.00 -14.50
C GLU A 81 7.54 -0.24 -15.25
N ASP A 82 7.13 -0.36 -16.52
CA ASP A 82 7.51 -1.38 -17.48
C ASP A 82 7.53 -2.83 -16.93
N PRO A 83 6.44 -3.30 -16.28
CA PRO A 83 6.35 -4.69 -15.88
C PRO A 83 6.30 -5.62 -17.10
N ASP A 84 6.96 -6.77 -17.01
CA ASP A 84 6.84 -7.81 -18.03
C ASP A 84 5.38 -8.32 -18.12
N PRO A 85 4.92 -8.82 -19.29
CA PRO A 85 3.61 -9.44 -19.41
C PRO A 85 3.50 -10.70 -18.55
N GLY A 86 2.40 -10.85 -17.81
CA GLY A 86 2.25 -11.94 -16.84
C GLY A 86 1.04 -11.76 -15.93
N GLU A 87 0.84 -12.74 -15.05
CA GLU A 87 -0.12 -12.65 -13.94
C GLU A 87 0.66 -12.41 -12.66
N TYR A 88 0.29 -11.36 -11.92
CA TYR A 88 0.97 -10.97 -10.70
C TYR A 88 -0.01 -10.83 -9.56
N GLN A 89 0.40 -11.23 -8.36
CA GLN A 89 -0.26 -10.85 -7.13
C GLN A 89 0.40 -9.59 -6.58
N VAL A 90 -0.33 -8.48 -6.58
CA VAL A 90 0.12 -7.22 -5.99
C VAL A 90 -0.41 -7.14 -4.57
N ARG A 91 0.45 -6.77 -3.62
CA ARG A 91 0.09 -6.50 -2.23
C ARG A 91 0.47 -5.08 -1.84
N GLY A 92 -0.47 -4.34 -1.27
CA GLY A 92 -0.23 -3.09 -0.55
C GLY A 92 -0.27 -3.35 0.96
N THR A 93 0.66 -2.75 1.71
CA THR A 93 0.73 -2.90 3.17
C THR A 93 0.91 -1.53 3.83
N LEU A 94 0.10 -1.25 4.85
CA LEU A 94 0.28 -0.13 5.75
C LEU A 94 1.49 -0.40 6.65
N VAL A 95 2.48 0.49 6.65
CA VAL A 95 3.70 0.34 7.45
C VAL A 95 3.57 1.16 8.73
N ALA A 96 2.67 0.73 9.61
CA ALA A 96 2.43 1.34 10.91
C ALA A 96 2.99 0.48 12.05
N ILE A 97 3.24 1.10 13.21
CA ILE A 97 3.72 0.40 14.41
C ILE A 97 2.59 -0.35 15.09
N ASN A 98 1.39 0.22 15.07
CA ASN A 98 0.24 -0.21 15.88
C ASN A 98 -0.92 -0.82 15.06
N HIS A 99 -0.77 -0.92 13.73
CA HIS A 99 -1.74 -1.51 12.82
C HIS A 99 -1.04 -2.32 11.73
N ASP A 100 -1.69 -3.37 11.25
CA ASP A 100 -1.17 -4.31 10.24
C ASP A 100 -2.21 -4.52 9.14
N GLU A 101 -2.57 -3.44 8.46
CA GLU A 101 -3.56 -3.48 7.39
C GLU A 101 -2.88 -3.74 6.05
N SER A 102 -3.41 -4.69 5.28
CA SER A 102 -2.92 -5.00 3.94
C SER A 102 -4.06 -5.47 3.04
N ALA A 103 -3.87 -5.28 1.74
CA ALA A 103 -4.79 -5.75 0.73
C ALA A 103 -4.00 -6.28 -0.47
N GLU A 104 -4.58 -7.29 -1.12
CA GLU A 104 -3.98 -8.02 -2.23
C GLU A 104 -4.92 -8.00 -3.43
N MET A 105 -4.36 -7.96 -4.63
CA MET A 105 -5.09 -8.03 -5.88
C MET A 105 -4.26 -8.73 -6.95
N THR A 106 -4.89 -9.67 -7.65
CA THR A 106 -4.30 -10.26 -8.86
C THR A 106 -4.55 -9.35 -10.05
N VAL A 107 -3.49 -9.11 -10.84
CA VAL A 107 -3.53 -8.34 -12.07
C VAL A 107 -2.86 -9.14 -13.19
N SER A 108 -3.44 -9.08 -14.39
CA SER A 108 -2.83 -9.63 -15.60
C SER A 108 -2.44 -8.48 -16.52
N ILE A 109 -1.21 -8.52 -17.02
CA ILE A 109 -0.61 -7.51 -17.90
C ILE A 109 -0.46 -8.08 -19.30
#